data_AF-A0A2G9MG25-F1
#
_entry.id   AF-A0A2G9MG25-F1
#
_cell.length_a   1.000
_cell.length_b   1.000
_cell.length_c   1.000
_cell.angle_alpha   90.00
_cell.angle_beta   90.00
_cell.angle_gamma   90.00
#
_symmetry.space_group_name_H-M   'P 1'
#
loop_
_entity.id
_entity.type
_entity.pdbx_description
1 polymer ?
#
loop_
_entity_poly.entity_id
_entity_poly.type
_entity_poly.pdbx_seq_one_letter_code
_entity_poly.pdbx_strand_id
1 'polypeptide(L)'
;MIALNRINKRKEKKMRLEKKLVKHRFAMISLVLLSFFLPFAYAGAYGAGAYSAGDYGVGEVPTTTSGSSSGEGGEGLRHPEPAPAECYFDIDCKEGEYCSGGKCYEPKCSSDSECNQKEGEVCLNMQCVKLFDIKITEFESKVELGSDFEFSYLIKGMANISGDVEVHFWIEKDDEIVTSGHDTIFIGNYEEKTEKTKLYMPTNVNSGVYTFFVQLIHKNYQANSHRTIEIFVDKEGVATIIGLAEKEAGYWIYILTGIAVLLVLAVFLIERKRSLKGWIKKHKFSLSLALIFLVGGILTYTLMPGTFPKTYFSKFLYDSIYFIKRNVFYAGLAVSLLIILAGAVLLKKQIKRIKYAKIKKEKIKKTKEKPNRRLFWMFFFFGVLIIAVILYFKGVRIASLPVREFLYIIFQKLRENLYYVLGVSGGLILLIALLIIIFKLKKIKKKPRRNQLKKQNI
;
A
#
# COMPACT_ATOMS: atom_id res chain seq x y z
N MET A 1 -12.77 20.26 -65.43
CA MET A 1 -11.48 19.94 -64.78
C MET A 1 -11.18 20.80 -63.52
N ILE A 2 -11.37 22.12 -63.56
CA ILE A 2 -11.06 23.04 -62.43
C ILE A 2 -11.85 22.74 -61.14
N ALA A 3 -13.14 22.38 -61.25
CA ALA A 3 -13.98 22.04 -60.10
C ALA A 3 -13.48 20.77 -59.36
N LEU A 4 -13.03 19.76 -60.10
CA LEU A 4 -12.46 18.53 -59.56
C LEU A 4 -11.16 18.80 -58.79
N ASN A 5 -10.30 19.69 -59.31
CA ASN A 5 -9.06 20.06 -58.63
C ASN A 5 -9.33 20.80 -57.29
N ARG A 6 -10.34 21.68 -57.25
CA ARG A 6 -10.78 22.35 -56.00
C ARG A 6 -11.31 21.35 -54.95
N ILE A 7 -12.02 20.30 -55.37
CA ILE A 7 -12.54 19.27 -54.45
C ILE A 7 -11.39 18.42 -53.88
N ASN A 8 -10.41 18.04 -54.70
CA ASN A 8 -9.25 17.27 -54.22
C ASN A 8 -8.39 18.08 -53.24
N LYS A 9 -8.14 19.37 -53.54
CA LYS A 9 -7.38 20.25 -52.63
C LYS A 9 -8.08 20.45 -51.28
N ARG A 10 -9.41 20.51 -51.26
CA ARG A 10 -10.20 20.55 -50.01
C ARG A 10 -10.14 19.23 -49.22
N LYS A 11 -10.19 18.08 -49.90
CA LYS A 11 -10.05 16.75 -49.26
C LYS A 11 -8.67 16.58 -48.64
N GLU A 12 -7.62 17.05 -49.31
CA GLU A 12 -6.25 16.96 -48.82
C GLU A 12 -6.02 17.83 -47.58
N LYS A 13 -6.49 19.09 -47.60
CA LYS A 13 -6.46 19.96 -46.41
C LYS A 13 -7.20 19.34 -45.23
N LYS A 14 -8.37 18.74 -45.46
CA LYS A 14 -9.14 18.05 -44.41
C LYS A 14 -8.39 16.86 -43.81
N MET A 15 -7.74 16.04 -44.65
CA MET A 15 -6.92 14.92 -44.16
C MET A 15 -5.68 15.39 -43.37
N ARG A 16 -5.02 16.48 -43.77
CA ARG A 16 -3.89 17.04 -43.01
C ARG A 16 -4.34 17.55 -41.63
N LEU A 17 -5.52 18.17 -41.55
CA LEU A 17 -6.09 18.65 -40.28
C LEU A 17 -6.49 17.49 -39.36
N GLU A 18 -7.11 16.43 -39.89
CA GLU A 18 -7.48 15.24 -39.11
C GLU A 18 -6.23 14.50 -38.58
N LYS A 19 -5.14 14.40 -39.37
CA LYS A 19 -3.87 13.84 -38.89
C LYS A 19 -3.27 14.67 -37.74
N LYS A 20 -3.27 16.00 -37.84
CA LYS A 20 -2.79 16.88 -36.74
C LYS A 20 -3.63 16.73 -35.48
N LEU A 21 -4.96 16.65 -35.62
CA LEU A 21 -5.87 16.48 -34.48
C LEU A 21 -5.69 15.13 -33.76
N VAL A 22 -5.44 14.06 -34.52
CA VAL A 22 -5.15 12.73 -33.95
C VAL A 22 -3.82 12.73 -33.21
N LYS A 23 -2.77 13.37 -33.76
CA LYS A 23 -1.45 13.49 -33.10
C LYS A 23 -1.56 14.24 -31.77
N HIS A 24 -2.30 15.36 -31.73
CA HIS A 24 -2.52 16.11 -30.49
C HIS A 24 -3.31 15.33 -29.44
N ARG A 25 -4.34 14.58 -29.86
CA ARG A 25 -5.12 13.74 -28.93
C ARG A 25 -4.28 12.61 -28.34
N PHE A 26 -3.39 12.02 -29.14
CA PHE A 26 -2.49 10.98 -28.65
C PHE A 26 -1.49 11.54 -27.63
N ALA A 27 -0.90 12.71 -27.91
CA ALA A 27 0.00 13.39 -26.98
C ALA A 27 -0.68 13.74 -25.64
N MET A 28 -1.91 14.27 -25.68
CA MET A 28 -2.66 14.57 -24.45
C MET A 28 -2.99 13.32 -23.63
N ILE A 29 -3.37 12.22 -24.28
CA ILE A 29 -3.64 10.95 -23.57
C ILE A 29 -2.36 10.40 -22.94
N SER A 30 -1.22 10.43 -23.65
CA SER A 30 0.07 10.04 -23.06
C SER A 30 0.45 10.89 -21.87
N LEU A 31 0.23 12.20 -21.91
CA LEU A 31 0.59 13.11 -20.83
C LEU A 31 -0.29 12.90 -19.58
N VAL A 32 -1.59 12.66 -19.77
CA VAL A 32 -2.52 12.30 -18.68
C VAL A 32 -2.18 10.94 -18.08
N LEU A 33 -1.78 9.96 -18.90
CA LEU A 33 -1.33 8.65 -18.39
C LEU A 33 -0.03 8.81 -17.60
N LEU A 34 0.95 9.56 -18.12
CA LEU A 34 2.22 9.79 -17.44
C LEU A 34 2.01 10.43 -16.06
N SER A 35 1.17 11.46 -15.98
CA SER A 35 0.85 12.12 -14.70
C SER A 35 0.09 11.23 -13.72
N PHE A 36 -0.65 10.24 -14.22
CA PHE A 36 -1.35 9.28 -13.36
C PHE A 36 -0.41 8.16 -12.89
N PHE A 37 0.53 7.70 -13.72
CA PHE A 37 1.43 6.59 -13.38
C PHE A 37 2.67 7.01 -12.59
N LEU A 38 3.18 8.24 -12.76
CA LEU A 38 4.34 8.76 -12.02
C LEU A 38 4.19 8.63 -10.49
N PRO A 39 3.04 9.02 -9.88
CA PRO A 39 2.83 8.84 -8.44
C PRO A 39 2.79 7.38 -7.99
N PHE A 40 2.24 6.46 -8.80
CA PHE A 40 2.20 5.03 -8.45
C PHE A 40 3.57 4.35 -8.61
N ALA A 41 4.35 4.72 -9.63
CA ALA A 41 5.72 4.25 -9.79
C ALA A 41 6.60 4.75 -8.63
N TYR A 42 6.42 6.00 -8.22
CA TYR A 42 7.12 6.58 -7.06
C TYR A 42 6.68 5.93 -5.75
N ALA A 43 5.37 5.75 -5.52
CA ALA A 43 4.86 5.07 -4.33
C ALA A 43 5.27 3.59 -4.25
N GLY A 44 5.40 2.91 -5.39
CA GLY A 44 5.94 1.54 -5.46
C GLY A 44 7.42 1.48 -5.06
N ALA A 45 8.21 2.49 -5.40
CA ALA A 45 9.62 2.59 -5.00
C ALA A 45 9.79 2.85 -3.48
N TYR A 46 8.92 3.65 -2.85
CA TYR A 46 8.94 3.86 -1.40
C TYR A 46 8.31 2.72 -0.60
N GLY A 47 7.34 1.99 -1.18
CA GLY A 47 6.74 0.81 -0.54
C GLY A 47 7.62 -0.44 -0.61
N ALA A 48 8.48 -0.56 -1.63
CA ALA A 48 9.41 -1.67 -1.79
C ALA A 48 10.87 -1.35 -1.39
N GLY A 49 11.19 -0.10 -1.04
CA GLY A 49 12.57 0.38 -0.87
C GLY A 49 13.08 0.55 0.56
N ALA A 50 12.30 0.24 1.61
CA ALA A 50 12.78 0.28 3.01
C ALA A 50 12.35 -0.92 3.86
N TYR A 51 11.45 -1.76 3.35
CA TYR A 51 11.05 -3.02 3.97
C TYR A 51 10.94 -4.13 2.91
N SER A 52 11.83 -4.11 1.92
CA SER A 52 11.97 -5.30 1.09
C SER A 52 12.47 -6.42 2.01
N ALA A 53 11.68 -7.48 2.12
CA ALA A 53 12.15 -8.80 2.50
C ALA A 53 13.10 -9.37 1.43
N GLY A 54 14.03 -8.54 0.95
CA GLY A 54 15.03 -8.85 -0.06
C GLY A 54 16.37 -9.01 0.62
N ASP A 55 16.93 -10.21 0.50
CA ASP A 55 18.32 -10.56 0.76
C ASP A 55 18.86 -10.46 2.19
N TYR A 56 18.01 -10.48 3.21
CA TYR A 56 18.46 -11.17 4.42
C TYR A 56 18.40 -12.66 4.11
N GLY A 57 19.55 -13.23 3.75
CA GLY A 57 19.77 -14.68 3.66
C GLY A 57 19.65 -15.37 5.02
N VAL A 58 18.71 -14.96 5.88
CA VAL A 58 18.23 -15.76 6.98
C VAL A 58 17.47 -16.92 6.35
N GLY A 59 18.20 -18.02 6.14
CA GLY A 59 17.61 -19.29 5.79
C GLY A 59 16.43 -19.60 6.71
N GLU A 60 15.44 -20.31 6.18
CA GLU A 60 14.30 -20.79 6.97
C GLU A 60 14.85 -21.43 8.25
N VAL A 61 14.59 -20.78 9.40
CA VAL A 61 15.00 -21.31 10.70
C VAL A 61 14.22 -22.62 10.86
N PRO A 62 14.88 -23.79 10.94
CA PRO A 62 14.17 -25.02 11.23
C PRO A 62 13.49 -24.83 12.59
N THR A 63 12.16 -24.90 12.62
CA THR A 63 11.42 -24.94 13.87
C THR A 63 11.89 -26.17 14.64
N THR A 64 12.73 -25.98 15.65
CA THR A 64 13.10 -27.04 16.59
C THR A 64 11.87 -27.33 17.43
N THR A 65 11.09 -28.31 17.01
CA THR A 65 9.97 -28.85 17.77
C THR A 65 10.53 -29.44 19.05
N SER A 66 10.32 -28.74 20.16
CA SER A 66 10.56 -29.25 21.51
C SER A 66 9.75 -30.55 21.69
N GLY A 67 10.45 -31.66 21.86
CA GLY A 67 9.87 -32.98 22.05
C GLY A 67 9.04 -33.05 23.32
N SER A 68 7.72 -32.90 23.17
CA SER A 68 6.74 -33.33 24.16
C SER A 68 6.10 -34.61 23.65
N SER A 69 6.47 -35.73 24.27
CA SER A 69 5.83 -37.03 24.07
C SER A 69 4.41 -37.01 24.65
N SER A 70 3.39 -37.27 23.83
CA SER A 70 2.23 -38.14 24.13
C SER A 70 1.00 -37.79 23.28
N GLY A 71 0.39 -38.79 22.62
CA GLY A 71 -1.05 -38.78 22.30
C GLY A 71 -1.43 -38.90 20.82
N GLU A 72 -1.90 -40.08 20.44
CA GLU A 72 -2.36 -40.53 19.12
C GLU A 72 -3.64 -39.86 18.59
N GLY A 73 -3.80 -39.89 17.26
CA GLY A 73 -5.10 -40.12 16.60
C GLY A 73 -5.59 -39.02 15.65
N GLY A 74 -5.11 -39.00 14.39
CA GLY A 74 -5.70 -38.14 13.35
C GLY A 74 -5.19 -38.45 11.93
N GLU A 75 -6.11 -38.90 11.07
CA GLU A 75 -5.87 -39.29 9.68
C GLU A 75 -5.40 -38.13 8.77
N GLY A 76 -4.22 -38.29 8.18
CA GLY A 76 -4.13 -38.45 6.72
C GLY A 76 -4.15 -37.22 5.80
N LEU A 77 -3.51 -36.11 6.17
CA LEU A 77 -3.03 -35.14 5.17
C LEU A 77 -1.58 -35.51 4.79
N ARG A 78 -1.37 -36.01 3.57
CA ARG A 78 -0.03 -36.26 3.01
C ARG A 78 0.72 -34.93 2.90
N HIS A 79 1.50 -34.60 3.92
CA HIS A 79 2.51 -33.57 3.83
C HIS A 79 3.55 -33.99 2.77
N PRO A 80 3.97 -33.09 1.87
CA PRO A 80 5.07 -33.38 0.97
C PRO A 80 6.29 -33.77 1.80
N GLU A 81 6.86 -34.92 1.46
CA GLU A 81 8.07 -35.46 2.04
C GLU A 81 9.17 -34.38 1.99
N PRO A 82 9.79 -34.00 3.12
CA PRO A 82 10.81 -32.97 3.13
C PRO A 82 11.96 -33.39 2.22
N ALA A 83 12.44 -32.46 1.39
CA ALA A 83 13.60 -32.71 0.54
C ALA A 83 14.77 -33.21 1.40
N PRO A 84 15.55 -34.19 0.94
CA PRO A 84 16.68 -34.71 1.70
C PRO A 84 17.68 -33.58 2.00
N ALA A 85 18.11 -33.48 3.26
CA ALA A 85 19.16 -32.56 3.67
C ALA A 85 20.47 -32.86 2.92
N GLU A 86 21.19 -31.82 2.50
CA GLU A 86 22.47 -31.93 1.78
C GLU A 86 23.61 -32.34 2.71
N CYS A 87 23.54 -31.97 3.99
CA CYS A 87 24.54 -32.29 5.02
C CYS A 87 23.88 -32.51 6.39
N TYR A 88 24.56 -33.25 7.27
CA TYR A 88 24.23 -33.34 8.70
C TYR A 88 25.37 -32.83 9.58
N PHE A 89 26.60 -32.95 9.09
CA PHE A 89 27.83 -32.52 9.74
C PHE A 89 28.69 -31.71 8.78
N ASP A 90 29.61 -30.90 9.31
CA ASP A 90 30.52 -30.08 8.48
C ASP A 90 31.40 -30.93 7.56
N ILE A 91 31.70 -32.18 7.94
CA ILE A 91 32.47 -33.13 7.12
C ILE A 91 31.72 -33.60 5.86
N ASP A 92 30.40 -33.44 5.83
CA ASP A 92 29.59 -33.74 4.64
C ASP A 92 29.72 -32.63 3.58
N CYS A 93 30.24 -31.47 3.97
CA CYS A 93 30.44 -30.31 3.10
C CYS A 93 31.84 -30.31 2.46
N LYS A 94 32.04 -29.48 1.42
CA LYS A 94 33.36 -29.36 0.79
C LYS A 94 34.36 -28.74 1.74
N GLU A 95 35.65 -28.98 1.50
CA GLU A 95 36.73 -28.36 2.26
C GLU A 95 36.57 -26.83 2.28
N GLY A 96 36.42 -26.26 3.48
CA GLY A 96 36.18 -24.83 3.68
C GLY A 96 34.72 -24.42 3.82
N GLU A 97 33.73 -25.32 3.66
CA GLU A 97 32.32 -25.07 3.92
C GLU A 97 31.89 -25.64 5.30
N TYR A 98 30.72 -25.23 5.80
CA TYR A 98 30.12 -25.77 7.04
C TYR A 98 28.62 -26.05 6.87
N CYS A 99 28.09 -26.97 7.67
CA CYS A 99 26.71 -27.41 7.59
C CYS A 99 25.80 -26.61 8.52
N SER A 100 24.77 -25.95 7.98
CA SER A 100 23.75 -25.25 8.76
C SER A 100 22.35 -25.50 8.21
N GLY A 101 21.40 -25.90 9.05
CA GLY A 101 20.02 -26.16 8.60
C GLY A 101 19.91 -27.20 7.47
N GLY A 102 20.86 -28.14 7.38
CA GLY A 102 20.90 -29.18 6.35
C GLY A 102 21.43 -28.74 4.99
N LYS A 103 22.11 -27.58 4.90
CA LYS A 103 22.79 -27.08 3.69
C LYS A 103 24.23 -26.67 3.99
N CYS A 104 25.11 -26.83 3.01
CA CYS A 104 26.49 -26.39 3.10
C CYS A 104 26.62 -24.91 2.73
N TYR A 105 27.35 -24.14 3.56
CA TYR A 105 27.62 -22.72 3.32
C TYR A 105 29.11 -22.44 3.34
N GLU A 106 29.55 -21.53 2.47
CA GLU A 106 30.88 -20.94 2.56
C GLU A 106 30.91 -19.92 3.73
N PRO A 107 31.91 -19.97 4.63
CA PRO A 107 32.05 -19.04 5.73
C PRO A 107 32.32 -17.64 5.18
N LYS A 108 31.54 -16.66 5.64
CA LYS A 108 31.71 -15.25 5.26
C LYS A 108 32.70 -14.52 6.16
N CYS A 109 32.93 -15.05 7.36
CA CYS A 109 33.83 -14.45 8.33
C CYS A 109 34.42 -15.51 9.25
N SER A 110 35.62 -15.25 9.75
CA SER A 110 36.22 -15.97 10.89
C SER A 110 36.31 -15.12 12.16
N SER A 111 36.18 -13.80 12.00
CA SER A 111 36.33 -12.80 13.06
C SER A 111 35.43 -11.59 12.82
N ASP A 112 35.10 -10.85 13.88
CA ASP A 112 34.30 -9.61 13.79
C ASP A 112 34.96 -8.52 12.94
N SER A 113 36.28 -8.57 12.74
CA SER A 113 37.01 -7.64 11.87
C SER A 113 36.74 -7.82 10.37
N GLU A 114 36.21 -8.98 9.97
CA GLU A 114 35.85 -9.26 8.58
C GLU A 114 34.44 -8.75 8.24
N CYS A 115 33.64 -8.40 9.24
CA CYS A 115 32.27 -7.92 9.08
C CYS A 115 32.19 -6.39 9.04
N ASN A 116 31.06 -5.86 8.53
CA ASN A 116 30.87 -4.42 8.44
C ASN A 116 30.49 -3.82 9.80
N GLN A 117 31.51 -3.53 10.61
CA GLN A 117 31.34 -2.94 11.94
C GLN A 117 30.60 -1.59 11.93
N LYS A 118 30.70 -0.82 10.82
CA LYS A 118 29.97 0.45 10.68
C LYS A 118 28.46 0.25 10.59
N GLU A 119 28.03 -0.90 10.09
CA GLU A 119 26.63 -1.28 9.99
C GLU A 119 26.13 -2.07 11.21
N GLY A 120 26.99 -2.28 12.20
CA GLY A 120 26.68 -3.07 13.40
C GLY A 120 26.54 -4.55 13.08
N GLU A 121 27.43 -5.11 12.26
CA GLU A 121 27.52 -6.56 12.00
C GLU A 121 28.65 -7.20 12.80
N VAL A 122 28.44 -8.45 13.22
CA VAL A 122 29.44 -9.29 13.90
C VAL A 122 29.46 -10.69 13.29
N CYS A 123 30.57 -11.40 13.50
CA CYS A 123 30.74 -12.75 13.01
C CYS A 123 30.11 -13.76 13.96
N LEU A 124 28.91 -14.23 13.62
CA LEU A 124 28.22 -15.28 14.37
C LEU A 124 28.03 -16.50 13.47
N ASN A 125 28.49 -17.67 13.91
CA ASN A 125 28.41 -18.92 13.14
C ASN A 125 28.95 -18.76 11.71
N MET A 126 30.11 -18.11 11.59
CA MET A 126 30.79 -17.83 10.31
C MET A 126 29.98 -16.96 9.33
N GLN A 127 28.99 -16.20 9.81
CA GLN A 127 28.24 -15.23 9.03
C GLN A 127 28.28 -13.84 9.68
N CYS A 128 28.41 -12.81 8.86
CA CYS A 128 28.19 -11.44 9.30
C CYS A 128 26.69 -11.20 9.47
N VAL A 129 26.27 -10.98 10.72
CA VAL A 129 24.86 -10.76 11.07
C VAL A 129 24.74 -9.58 12.04
N LYS A 130 23.59 -8.92 12.02
CA LYS A 130 23.20 -7.96 13.06
C LYS A 130 22.53 -8.72 14.18
N LEU A 131 22.96 -8.49 15.42
CA LEU A 131 22.41 -9.18 16.57
C LEU A 131 21.11 -8.54 17.05
N PHE A 132 21.07 -7.22 17.10
CA PHE A 132 19.94 -6.46 17.62
C PHE A 132 19.61 -5.27 16.72
N ASP A 133 18.34 -4.88 16.69
CA ASP A 133 17.88 -3.58 16.23
C ASP A 133 17.28 -2.82 17.42
N ILE A 134 17.59 -1.53 17.52
CA ILE A 134 17.12 -0.68 18.62
C ILE A 134 16.55 0.64 18.11
N LYS A 135 15.40 1.03 18.66
CA LYS A 135 14.67 2.21 18.21
C LYS A 135 14.01 2.95 19.37
N ILE A 136 14.33 4.23 19.52
CA ILE A 136 13.53 5.13 20.36
C ILE A 136 12.13 5.22 19.76
N THR A 137 11.07 4.93 20.51
CA THR A 137 9.69 4.90 20.00
C THR A 137 8.95 6.18 20.35
N GLU A 138 8.87 6.47 21.64
CA GLU A 138 8.08 7.55 22.23
C GLU A 138 8.81 8.17 23.43
N PHE A 139 8.50 9.43 23.73
CA PHE A 139 8.98 10.10 24.93
C PHE A 139 7.99 11.18 25.38
N GLU A 140 7.98 11.49 26.67
CA GLU A 140 7.11 12.51 27.24
C GLU A 140 7.54 13.92 26.84
N SER A 141 6.57 14.75 26.44
CA SER A 141 6.87 16.07 25.89
C SER A 141 7.00 17.16 26.96
N LYS A 142 6.58 16.94 28.20
CA LYS A 142 6.67 17.95 29.26
C LYS A 142 7.27 17.31 30.51
N VAL A 143 8.35 17.87 31.02
CA VAL A 143 9.02 17.36 32.22
C VAL A 143 9.51 18.53 33.06
N GLU A 144 9.39 18.43 34.38
CA GLU A 144 9.93 19.44 35.29
C GLU A 144 11.45 19.25 35.39
N LEU A 145 12.21 20.33 35.33
CA LEU A 145 13.65 20.25 35.56
C LEU A 145 13.93 19.81 37.00
N GLY A 146 14.91 18.92 37.17
CA GLY A 146 15.19 18.22 38.41
C GLY A 146 14.31 16.99 38.65
N SER A 147 13.54 16.55 37.66
CA SER A 147 12.72 15.33 37.71
C SER A 147 13.06 14.34 36.59
N ASP A 148 12.39 13.19 36.58
CA ASP A 148 12.62 12.11 35.61
C ASP A 148 11.83 12.31 34.31
N PHE A 149 12.52 12.26 33.18
CA PHE A 149 11.96 12.20 31.83
C PHE A 149 11.67 10.76 31.43
N GLU A 150 10.39 10.44 31.20
CA GLU A 150 9.95 9.12 30.76
C GLU A 150 10.06 8.95 29.23
N PHE A 151 10.61 7.83 28.80
CA PHE A 151 10.68 7.45 27.39
C PHE A 151 10.53 5.94 27.19
N SER A 152 10.37 5.54 25.94
CA SER A 152 10.25 4.15 25.53
C SER A 152 11.15 3.84 24.35
N TYR A 153 11.70 2.62 24.34
CA TYR A 153 12.51 2.10 23.25
C TYR A 153 12.12 0.66 22.93
N LEU A 154 12.29 0.29 21.67
CA LEU A 154 12.05 -1.04 21.13
C LEU A 154 13.39 -1.71 20.88
N ILE A 155 13.57 -2.91 21.41
CA ILE A 155 14.68 -3.81 21.10
C ILE A 155 14.13 -5.00 20.33
N LYS A 156 14.84 -5.41 19.29
CA LYS A 156 14.52 -6.62 18.52
C LYS A 156 15.75 -7.48 18.36
N GLY A 157 15.70 -8.70 18.87
CA GLY A 157 16.67 -9.75 18.58
C GLY A 157 16.54 -10.19 17.12
N MET A 158 17.63 -10.08 16.37
CA MET A 158 17.69 -10.41 14.94
C MET A 158 18.37 -11.76 14.67
N ALA A 159 18.90 -12.40 15.72
CA ALA A 159 19.56 -13.70 15.68
C ALA A 159 19.07 -14.61 16.82
N ASN A 160 19.46 -15.89 16.76
CA ASN A 160 19.22 -16.86 17.84
C ASN A 160 20.18 -16.62 19.01
N ILE A 161 19.95 -15.52 19.72
CA ILE A 161 20.74 -15.07 20.87
C ILE A 161 19.82 -14.89 22.07
N SER A 162 20.30 -15.31 23.23
CA SER A 162 19.63 -15.09 24.50
C SER A 162 20.63 -14.67 25.56
N GLY A 163 20.24 -13.72 26.40
CA GLY A 163 21.08 -13.23 27.48
C GLY A 163 20.74 -11.81 27.89
N ASP A 164 21.50 -11.33 28.87
CA ASP A 164 21.41 -9.95 29.33
C ASP A 164 22.09 -9.01 28.33
N VAL A 165 21.45 -7.88 28.08
CA VAL A 165 21.99 -6.75 27.32
C VAL A 165 22.00 -5.51 28.19
N GLU A 166 23.04 -4.70 28.07
CA GLU A 166 23.13 -3.41 28.74
C GLU A 166 22.63 -2.33 27.78
N VAL A 167 21.71 -1.48 28.23
CA VAL A 167 21.14 -0.40 27.44
C VAL A 167 21.50 0.92 28.08
N HIS A 168 22.42 1.65 27.47
CA HIS A 168 22.83 2.99 27.88
C HIS A 168 22.00 4.03 27.15
N PHE A 169 21.64 5.11 27.81
CA PHE A 169 20.91 6.21 27.20
C PHE A 169 21.38 7.53 27.77
N TRP A 170 21.49 8.54 26.90
CA TRP A 170 21.97 9.86 27.30
C TRP A 170 21.44 10.96 26.39
N ILE A 171 21.47 12.19 26.90
CA ILE A 171 21.16 13.39 26.13
C ILE A 171 22.44 14.19 25.98
N GLU A 172 22.74 14.60 24.75
CA GLU A 172 23.95 15.30 24.37
C GLU A 172 23.63 16.66 23.76
N LYS A 173 24.48 17.65 24.04
CA LYS A 173 24.46 18.96 23.39
C LYS A 173 25.89 19.45 23.21
N ASP A 174 26.18 19.91 22.00
CA ASP A 174 27.52 20.43 21.65
C ASP A 174 28.64 19.45 22.01
N ASP A 175 28.43 18.15 21.72
CA ASP A 175 29.30 17.01 22.04
C ASP A 175 29.53 16.75 23.56
N GLU A 176 28.76 17.40 24.44
CA GLU A 176 28.79 17.19 25.89
C GLU A 176 27.56 16.40 26.38
N ILE A 177 27.82 15.36 27.19
CA ILE A 177 26.76 14.58 27.84
C ILE A 177 26.14 15.39 28.97
N VAL A 178 24.86 15.71 28.83
CA VAL A 178 24.07 16.49 29.78
C VAL A 178 23.55 15.62 30.92
N THR A 179 23.06 14.42 30.56
CA THR A 179 22.54 13.42 31.50
C THR A 179 22.63 12.03 30.87
N SER A 180 22.79 11.00 31.69
CA SER A 180 22.94 9.60 31.26
C SER A 180 22.34 8.62 32.26
N GLY A 181 21.88 7.47 31.78
CA GLY A 181 21.43 6.32 32.56
C GLY A 181 21.70 5.01 31.84
N HIS A 182 21.44 3.89 32.51
CA HIS A 182 21.52 2.57 31.90
C HIS A 182 20.55 1.58 32.56
N ASP A 183 20.12 0.59 31.78
CA ASP A 183 19.32 -0.56 32.22
C ASP A 183 20.02 -1.87 31.81
N THR A 184 19.75 -2.97 32.52
CA THR A 184 20.12 -4.33 32.08
C THR A 184 18.86 -5.14 31.86
N ILE A 185 18.70 -5.69 30.64
CA ILE A 185 17.48 -6.37 30.23
C ILE A 185 17.83 -7.73 29.65
N PHE A 186 17.08 -8.76 30.04
CA PHE A 186 17.15 -10.06 29.39
C PHE A 186 16.35 -10.03 28.09
N ILE A 187 16.98 -10.47 26.98
CA ILE A 187 16.35 -10.65 25.67
C ILE A 187 16.49 -12.12 25.26
N GLY A 188 15.39 -12.75 24.90
CA GLY A 188 15.33 -14.11 24.36
C GLY A 188 15.55 -14.20 22.85
N ASN A 189 15.58 -15.43 22.35
CA ASN A 189 15.85 -15.74 20.94
C ASN A 189 14.81 -15.10 20.01
N TYR A 190 15.25 -14.24 19.10
CA TYR A 190 14.39 -13.46 18.19
C TYR A 190 13.27 -12.67 18.89
N GLU A 191 13.44 -12.35 20.17
CA GLU A 191 12.43 -11.63 20.93
C GLU A 191 12.39 -10.16 20.53
N GLU A 192 11.18 -9.60 20.48
CA GLU A 192 10.95 -8.17 20.31
C GLU A 192 10.31 -7.63 21.59
N LYS A 193 10.96 -6.64 22.21
CA LYS A 193 10.58 -6.12 23.52
C LYS A 193 10.56 -4.59 23.51
N THR A 194 9.51 -4.00 24.06
CA THR A 194 9.43 -2.56 24.29
C THR A 194 9.59 -2.28 25.76
N GLU A 195 10.54 -1.43 26.11
CA GLU A 195 10.84 -1.05 27.49
C GLU A 195 10.52 0.42 27.72
N LYS A 196 10.06 0.70 28.94
CA LYS A 196 9.78 2.06 29.41
C LYS A 196 10.71 2.37 30.56
N THR A 197 11.44 3.47 30.46
CA THR A 197 12.40 3.85 31.50
C THR A 197 12.40 5.36 31.71
N LYS A 198 13.27 5.81 32.61
CA LYS A 198 13.37 7.17 33.11
C LYS A 198 14.80 7.66 33.00
N LEU A 199 14.96 8.93 32.64
CA LEU A 199 16.24 9.61 32.63
C LEU A 199 16.11 10.93 33.38
N TYR A 200 16.95 11.14 34.39
CA TYR A 200 16.93 12.36 35.18
C TYR A 200 17.25 13.59 34.34
N MET A 201 16.46 14.65 34.44
CA MET A 201 16.69 15.93 33.76
C MET A 201 17.30 16.96 34.72
N PRO A 202 18.57 17.36 34.56
CA PRO A 202 19.22 18.33 35.45
C PRO A 202 18.56 19.72 35.44
N THR A 203 18.71 20.46 36.53
CA THR A 203 18.15 21.83 36.67
C THR A 203 18.87 22.90 35.85
N ASN A 204 20.07 22.61 35.35
CA ASN A 204 20.89 23.52 34.53
C ASN A 204 20.69 23.31 33.02
N VAL A 205 19.72 22.48 32.60
CA VAL A 205 19.38 22.31 31.18
C VAL A 205 18.82 23.63 30.63
N ASN A 206 19.37 24.07 29.49
CA ASN A 206 18.95 25.29 28.81
C ASN A 206 18.10 24.97 27.58
N SER A 207 17.32 25.93 27.07
CA SER A 207 16.64 25.73 25.78
C SER A 207 17.64 25.51 24.64
N GLY A 208 17.30 24.65 23.67
CA GLY A 208 18.15 24.37 22.51
C GLY A 208 17.84 23.04 21.82
N VAL A 209 18.68 22.72 20.84
CA VAL A 209 18.64 21.44 20.12
C VAL A 209 19.62 20.48 20.78
N TYR A 210 19.16 19.26 21.04
CA TYR A 210 19.88 18.18 21.68
C TYR A 210 19.77 16.91 20.84
N THR A 211 20.68 15.96 21.08
CA THR A 211 20.57 14.60 20.52
C THR A 211 20.34 13.62 21.66
N PHE A 212 19.25 12.86 21.57
CA PHE A 212 18.93 11.80 22.50
C PHE A 212 19.40 10.46 21.94
N PHE A 213 20.25 9.76 22.68
CA PHE A 213 20.84 8.49 22.29
C PHE A 213 20.32 7.34 23.17
N VAL A 214 20.16 6.18 22.54
CA VAL A 214 20.00 4.89 23.21
C VAL A 214 20.93 3.89 22.53
N GLN A 215 21.84 3.30 23.29
CA GLN A 215 22.84 2.35 22.86
C GLN A 215 22.62 1.01 23.57
N LEU A 216 22.55 -0.07 22.82
CA LEU A 216 22.55 -1.43 23.32
C LEU A 216 23.95 -2.01 23.20
N ILE A 217 24.48 -2.57 24.28
CA ILE A 217 25.76 -3.26 24.37
C ILE A 217 25.51 -4.72 24.74
N HIS A 218 26.08 -5.63 23.96
CA HIS A 218 26.10 -7.06 24.26
C HIS A 218 27.46 -7.64 23.90
N LYS A 219 28.31 -7.88 24.90
CA LYS A 219 29.71 -8.28 24.71
C LYS A 219 30.45 -7.24 23.85
N ASN A 220 30.93 -7.62 22.66
CA ASN A 220 31.63 -6.75 21.72
C ASN A 220 30.67 -6.09 20.70
N TYR A 221 29.38 -6.42 20.75
CA TYR A 221 28.37 -5.87 19.85
C TYR A 221 27.77 -4.58 20.40
N GLN A 222 27.57 -3.61 19.52
CA GLN A 222 26.88 -2.35 19.84
C GLN A 222 25.85 -2.01 18.77
N ALA A 223 24.67 -1.58 19.19
CA ALA A 223 23.65 -0.99 18.31
C ALA A 223 23.19 0.34 18.88
N ASN A 224 23.09 1.35 18.01
CA ASN A 224 22.79 2.73 18.42
C ASN A 224 21.50 3.22 17.76
N SER A 225 20.66 3.89 18.54
CA SER A 225 19.53 4.68 18.07
C SER A 225 19.68 6.11 18.56
N HIS A 226 19.37 7.09 17.72
CA HIS A 226 19.36 8.48 18.15
C HIS A 226 18.18 9.24 17.56
N ARG A 227 17.77 10.31 18.25
CA ARG A 227 16.79 11.28 17.77
C ARG A 227 17.21 12.68 18.16
N THR A 228 17.11 13.61 17.21
CA THR A 228 17.23 15.04 17.52
C THR A 228 15.96 15.52 18.22
N ILE A 229 16.12 16.14 19.38
CA ILE A 229 15.05 16.72 20.17
C ILE A 229 15.32 18.20 20.40
N GLU A 230 14.26 19.00 20.46
CA GLU A 230 14.34 20.41 20.82
C GLU A 230 13.73 20.58 22.21
N ILE A 231 14.48 21.15 23.13
CA ILE A 231 14.07 21.39 24.51
C ILE A 231 13.78 22.88 24.66
N PHE A 232 12.58 23.21 25.13
CA PHE A 232 12.16 24.56 25.48
C PHE A 232 11.89 24.64 26.98
N VAL A 233 12.76 25.31 27.71
CA VAL A 233 12.60 25.54 29.16
C VAL A 233 11.83 26.83 29.37
N ASP A 234 10.71 26.75 30.07
CA ASP A 234 9.94 27.92 30.47
C ASP A 234 10.50 28.61 31.73
N LYS A 235 9.89 29.73 32.13
CA LYS A 235 10.31 30.47 33.33
C LYS A 235 10.00 29.75 34.64
N GLU A 236 9.15 28.73 34.60
CA GLU A 236 8.72 27.94 35.76
C GLU A 236 9.63 26.71 35.96
N GLY A 237 10.58 26.47 35.06
CA GLY A 237 11.48 25.32 35.10
C GLY A 237 10.87 24.06 34.49
N VAL A 238 9.84 24.18 33.65
CA VAL A 238 9.27 23.06 32.89
C VAL A 238 9.92 23.03 31.51
N ALA A 239 10.54 21.89 31.18
CA ALA A 239 11.10 21.60 29.87
C ALA A 239 10.05 20.95 28.98
N THR A 240 9.74 21.61 27.86
CA THR A 240 8.94 21.04 26.78
C THR A 240 9.86 20.44 25.73
N ILE A 241 9.83 19.12 25.59
CA ILE A 241 10.64 18.33 24.66
C ILE A 241 9.82 18.05 23.41
N ILE A 242 10.31 18.48 22.26
CA ILE A 242 9.67 18.28 20.96
C ILE A 242 10.61 17.41 20.14
N GLY A 243 10.12 16.25 19.73
CA GLY A 243 10.79 15.49 18.69
C GLY A 243 10.74 16.27 17.39
N LEU A 244 11.91 16.49 16.79
CA LEU A 244 12.02 16.77 15.36
C LEU A 244 11.69 15.47 14.62
N ALA A 245 10.44 14.99 14.79
CA ALA A 245 9.89 13.99 13.89
C ALA A 245 10.06 14.57 12.49
N GLU A 246 10.60 13.79 11.55
CA GLU A 246 10.73 14.15 10.14
C GLU A 246 9.35 14.62 9.64
N LYS A 247 9.09 15.93 9.76
CA LYS A 247 7.83 16.58 9.38
C LYS A 247 7.62 16.54 7.86
N GLU A 248 8.56 15.96 7.13
CA GLU A 248 8.57 15.90 5.67
C GLU A 248 7.33 15.20 5.11
N ALA A 249 6.85 14.13 5.77
CA ALA A 249 5.68 13.39 5.25
C ALA A 249 4.38 14.21 5.26
N GLY A 250 4.22 15.14 6.22
CA GLY A 250 3.00 15.95 6.34
C GLY A 250 2.86 17.00 5.24
N TYR A 251 3.97 17.64 4.85
CA TYR A 251 3.94 18.75 3.89
C TYR A 251 3.59 18.29 2.47
N TRP A 252 4.07 17.11 2.06
CA TRP A 252 3.74 16.52 0.76
C TRP A 252 2.24 16.26 0.59
N ILE A 253 1.52 15.92 1.67
CA ILE A 253 0.07 15.70 1.62
C ILE A 253 -0.66 17.00 1.24
N TYR A 254 -0.25 18.14 1.82
CA TYR A 254 -0.83 19.44 1.48
C TYR A 254 -0.48 19.87 0.06
N ILE A 255 0.77 19.66 -0.39
CA ILE A 255 1.17 19.93 -1.79
C ILE A 255 0.34 19.08 -2.76
N LEU A 256 0.23 17.77 -2.53
CA LEU A 256 -0.52 16.86 -3.39
C LEU A 256 -2.02 17.24 -3.43
N THR A 257 -2.56 17.65 -2.28
CA THR A 257 -3.95 18.16 -2.19
C THR A 257 -4.11 19.46 -2.98
N GLY A 258 -3.16 20.39 -2.89
CA GLY A 258 -3.14 21.62 -3.68
C GLY A 258 -3.08 21.37 -5.19
N ILE A 259 -2.22 20.44 -5.63
CA ILE A 259 -2.11 20.02 -7.04
C ILE A 259 -3.43 19.41 -7.52
N ALA A 260 -4.05 18.54 -6.71
CA ALA A 260 -5.35 17.96 -7.02
C ALA A 260 -6.44 19.02 -7.24
N VAL A 261 -6.53 20.02 -6.35
CA VAL A 261 -7.48 21.13 -6.47
C VAL A 261 -7.21 21.97 -7.72
N LEU A 262 -5.94 22.27 -8.03
CA LEU A 262 -5.56 22.99 -9.26
C LEU A 262 -5.96 22.22 -10.53
N LEU A 263 -5.80 20.90 -10.55
CA LEU A 263 -6.24 20.07 -11.68
C LEU A 263 -7.76 20.10 -11.86
N VAL A 264 -8.52 20.08 -10.76
CA VAL A 264 -9.98 20.24 -10.79
C VAL A 264 -10.38 21.60 -11.36
N LEU A 265 -9.74 22.68 -10.91
CA LEU A 265 -10.00 24.03 -11.41
C LEU A 265 -9.62 24.18 -12.89
N ALA A 266 -8.48 23.62 -13.31
CA ALA A 266 -8.07 23.64 -14.70
C ALA A 266 -9.09 22.94 -15.61
N VAL A 267 -9.60 21.78 -15.20
CA VAL A 267 -10.69 21.08 -15.89
C VAL A 267 -11.93 21.96 -15.99
N PHE A 268 -12.33 22.62 -14.90
CA PHE A 268 -13.50 23.49 -14.87
C PHE A 268 -13.34 24.72 -15.78
N LEU A 269 -12.16 25.35 -15.80
CA LEU A 269 -11.84 26.48 -16.67
C LEU A 269 -11.82 26.08 -18.15
N ILE A 270 -11.31 24.88 -18.47
CA ILE A 270 -11.37 24.32 -19.82
C ILE A 270 -12.83 24.04 -20.23
N GLU A 271 -13.67 23.60 -19.29
CA GLU A 271 -15.10 23.36 -19.54
C GLU A 271 -15.83 24.65 -19.96
N ARG A 272 -15.44 25.78 -19.36
CA ARG A 272 -16.02 27.09 -19.66
C ARG A 272 -15.67 27.59 -21.07
N LYS A 273 -14.56 27.15 -21.66
CA LYS A 273 -14.12 27.58 -23.00
C LYS A 273 -14.93 26.85 -24.09
N ARG A 274 -15.81 27.59 -24.78
CA ARG A 274 -16.85 27.09 -25.71
C ARG A 274 -16.39 26.12 -26.82
N SER A 275 -15.09 26.06 -27.16
CA SER A 275 -14.59 25.27 -28.29
C SER A 275 -14.53 23.75 -28.05
N LEU A 276 -14.62 23.29 -26.78
CA LEU A 276 -14.56 21.86 -26.43
C LEU A 276 -15.91 21.22 -26.07
N LYS A 277 -17.03 21.96 -26.22
CA LYS A 277 -18.38 21.52 -25.82
C LYS A 277 -18.76 20.12 -26.33
N GLY A 278 -18.35 19.75 -27.54
CA GLY A 278 -18.69 18.44 -28.13
C GLY A 278 -17.97 17.25 -27.48
N TRP A 279 -16.74 17.44 -27.02
CA TRP A 279 -15.97 16.39 -26.36
C TRP A 279 -16.38 16.25 -24.90
N ILE A 280 -16.56 17.38 -24.21
CA ILE A 280 -17.04 17.42 -22.83
C ILE A 280 -18.42 16.78 -22.72
N LYS A 281 -19.38 17.11 -23.60
CA LYS A 281 -20.71 16.45 -23.58
C LYS A 281 -20.63 14.93 -23.68
N LYS A 282 -19.62 14.42 -24.38
CA LYS A 282 -19.41 12.98 -24.56
C LYS A 282 -18.77 12.31 -23.34
N HIS A 283 -17.95 13.03 -22.58
CA HIS A 283 -17.15 12.49 -21.48
C HIS A 283 -17.50 13.04 -20.10
N LYS A 284 -18.50 13.93 -19.98
CA LYS A 284 -18.90 14.59 -18.73
C LYS A 284 -19.03 13.62 -17.55
N PHE A 285 -19.68 12.48 -17.78
CA PHE A 285 -19.87 11.47 -16.74
C PHE A 285 -18.54 10.84 -16.27
N SER A 286 -17.64 10.50 -17.19
CA SER A 286 -16.34 9.91 -16.84
C SER A 286 -15.45 10.89 -16.08
N LEU A 287 -15.53 12.17 -16.45
CA LEU A 287 -14.72 13.23 -15.87
C LEU A 287 -15.21 13.60 -14.47
N SER A 288 -16.52 13.72 -14.27
CA SER A 288 -17.11 13.89 -12.94
C SER A 288 -16.85 12.69 -12.03
N LEU A 289 -16.93 11.46 -12.57
CA LEU A 289 -16.67 10.25 -11.79
C LEU A 289 -15.19 10.18 -11.35
N ALA A 290 -14.25 10.46 -12.25
CA ALA A 290 -12.82 10.53 -11.89
C ALA A 290 -12.55 11.60 -10.83
N LEU A 291 -13.21 12.75 -10.91
CA LEU A 291 -13.11 13.82 -9.92
C LEU A 291 -13.63 13.38 -8.55
N ILE A 292 -14.78 12.70 -8.51
CA ILE A 292 -15.38 12.19 -7.27
C ILE A 292 -14.45 11.15 -6.63
N PHE A 293 -13.84 10.26 -7.40
CA PHE A 293 -12.88 9.29 -6.86
C PHE A 293 -11.60 9.95 -6.36
N LEU A 294 -11.11 10.98 -7.05
CA LEU A 294 -9.90 11.70 -6.65
C LEU A 294 -10.14 12.52 -5.37
N VAL A 295 -11.19 13.32 -5.34
CA VAL A 295 -11.58 14.09 -4.15
C VAL A 295 -11.96 13.16 -3.01
N GLY A 296 -12.76 12.13 -3.29
CA GLY A 296 -13.17 11.13 -2.29
C GLY A 296 -11.98 10.37 -1.71
N GLY A 297 -11.00 10.00 -2.53
CA GLY A 297 -9.77 9.33 -2.11
C GLY A 297 -8.87 10.21 -1.24
N ILE A 298 -8.72 11.50 -1.60
CA ILE A 298 -7.99 12.47 -0.77
C ILE A 298 -8.74 12.71 0.55
N LEU A 299 -10.07 12.81 0.51
CA LEU A 299 -10.88 13.01 1.70
C LEU A 299 -10.81 11.78 2.63
N THR A 300 -10.87 10.57 2.11
CA THR A 300 -10.73 9.36 2.93
C THR A 300 -9.33 9.18 3.48
N TYR A 301 -8.29 9.56 2.72
CA TYR A 301 -6.90 9.51 3.20
C TYR A 301 -6.63 10.55 4.29
N THR A 302 -7.08 11.79 4.11
CA THR A 302 -6.96 12.83 5.12
C THR A 302 -7.80 12.52 6.35
N LEU A 303 -9.02 11.99 6.19
CA LEU A 303 -9.88 11.59 7.29
C LEU A 303 -9.49 10.23 7.92
N MET A 304 -8.49 9.52 7.39
CA MET A 304 -8.07 8.24 7.94
C MET A 304 -7.38 8.43 9.31
N PRO A 305 -7.76 7.67 10.35
CA PRO A 305 -7.20 7.81 11.68
C PRO A 305 -5.76 7.30 11.70
N GLY A 306 -4.80 8.23 11.69
CA GLY A 306 -3.38 7.92 11.77
C GLY A 306 -2.46 9.10 11.47
N THR A 307 -2.93 10.07 10.68
CA THR A 307 -2.15 11.25 10.28
C THR A 307 -2.48 12.52 11.06
N PHE A 308 -3.54 12.52 11.87
CA PHE A 308 -3.85 13.65 12.75
C PHE A 308 -3.16 13.46 14.11
N PRO A 309 -2.36 14.44 14.57
CA PRO A 309 -1.67 14.36 15.85
C PRO A 309 -2.69 14.20 16.98
N LYS A 310 -2.56 13.11 17.73
CA LYS A 310 -3.43 12.75 18.87
C LYS A 310 -3.44 13.79 19.99
N THR A 311 -2.49 14.71 19.98
CA THR A 311 -2.14 15.56 21.13
C THR A 311 -3.10 16.73 21.39
N TYR A 312 -4.04 17.04 20.49
CA TYR A 312 -4.90 18.24 20.67
C TYR A 312 -6.42 18.02 20.59
N PHE A 313 -6.89 16.79 20.40
CA PHE A 313 -8.33 16.53 20.31
C PHE A 313 -8.86 15.91 21.61
N SER A 314 -9.72 16.63 22.31
CA SER A 314 -10.41 16.10 23.50
C SER A 314 -11.09 14.78 23.16
N LYS A 315 -11.04 13.82 24.11
CA LYS A 315 -11.67 12.50 23.99
C LYS A 315 -13.11 12.56 23.45
N PHE A 316 -13.84 13.61 23.83
CA PHE A 316 -15.20 13.91 23.38
C PHE A 316 -15.32 14.15 21.86
N LEU A 317 -14.39 14.92 21.28
CA LEU A 317 -14.37 15.16 19.83
C LEU A 317 -13.90 13.92 19.08
N TYR A 318 -12.99 13.13 19.65
CA TYR A 318 -12.57 11.85 19.06
C TYR A 318 -13.76 10.87 18.96
N ASP A 319 -14.53 10.70 20.04
CA ASP A 319 -15.70 9.84 20.07
C ASP A 319 -16.83 10.37 19.16
N SER A 320 -17.03 11.68 19.11
CA SER A 320 -18.01 12.33 18.22
C SER A 320 -17.63 12.18 16.75
N ILE A 321 -16.35 12.36 16.41
CA ILE A 321 -15.83 12.17 15.05
C ILE A 321 -15.91 10.69 14.66
N TYR A 322 -15.61 9.76 15.58
CA TYR A 322 -15.74 8.32 15.33
C TYR A 322 -17.21 7.93 15.07
N PHE A 323 -18.15 8.48 15.84
CA PHE A 323 -19.58 8.29 15.64
C PHE A 323 -20.06 8.86 14.30
N ILE A 324 -19.66 10.09 13.95
CA ILE A 324 -19.99 10.70 12.66
C ILE A 324 -19.39 9.88 11.50
N LYS A 325 -18.13 9.46 11.60
CA LYS A 325 -17.45 8.62 10.59
C LYS A 325 -18.17 7.30 10.36
N ARG A 326 -18.57 6.62 11.43
CA ARG A 326 -19.33 5.37 11.36
C ARG A 326 -20.64 5.56 10.61
N ASN A 327 -21.39 6.62 10.93
CA ASN A 327 -22.67 6.89 10.29
C ASN A 327 -22.54 7.37 8.84
N VAL A 328 -21.53 8.19 8.52
CA VAL A 328 -21.23 8.63 7.15
C VAL A 328 -20.83 7.45 6.26
N PHE A 329 -20.06 6.50 6.79
CA PHE A 329 -19.71 5.27 6.06
C PHE A 329 -20.95 4.44 5.71
N TYR A 330 -21.84 4.21 6.68
CA TYR A 330 -23.09 3.47 6.44
C TYR A 330 -24.02 4.20 5.47
N ALA A 331 -24.10 5.54 5.55
CA ALA A 331 -24.85 6.35 4.60
C ALA A 331 -24.28 6.22 3.18
N GLY A 332 -22.95 6.24 3.01
CA GLY A 332 -22.29 6.03 1.72
C GLY A 332 -22.54 4.64 1.12
N LEU A 333 -22.55 3.60 1.96
CA LEU A 333 -22.92 2.24 1.56
C LEU A 333 -24.38 2.15 1.10
N ALA A 334 -25.30 2.78 1.84
CA ALA A 334 -26.71 2.81 1.50
C ALA A 334 -26.98 3.52 0.18
N VAL A 335 -26.35 4.67 -0.07
CA VAL A 335 -26.46 5.41 -1.34
C VAL A 335 -25.91 4.58 -2.51
N SER A 336 -24.78 3.89 -2.29
CA SER A 336 -24.16 3.03 -3.30
C SER A 336 -25.07 1.85 -3.68
N LEU A 337 -25.71 1.21 -2.69
CA LEU A 337 -26.72 0.16 -2.92
C LEU A 337 -27.95 0.68 -3.67
N LEU A 338 -28.43 1.89 -3.36
CA LEU A 338 -29.53 2.52 -4.08
C LEU A 338 -29.19 2.81 -5.54
N ILE A 339 -27.96 3.24 -5.84
CA ILE A 339 -27.49 3.46 -7.22
C ILE A 339 -27.44 2.14 -7.99
N ILE A 340 -26.95 1.05 -7.37
CA ILE A 340 -26.91 -0.28 -7.97
C ILE A 340 -28.33 -0.78 -8.27
N LEU A 341 -29.26 -0.62 -7.32
CA LEU A 341 -30.67 -0.98 -7.50
C LEU A 341 -31.33 -0.18 -8.62
N ALA A 342 -31.12 1.15 -8.66
CA ALA A 342 -31.61 2.00 -9.73
C ALA A 342 -31.05 1.58 -11.10
N GLY A 343 -29.75 1.26 -11.16
CA GLY A 343 -29.10 0.71 -12.35
C GLY A 343 -29.72 -0.60 -12.82
N ALA A 344 -30.00 -1.52 -11.90
CA ALA A 344 -30.66 -2.80 -12.20
C ALA A 344 -32.08 -2.61 -12.74
N VAL A 345 -32.86 -1.67 -12.18
CA VAL A 345 -34.20 -1.32 -12.67
C VAL A 345 -34.15 -0.74 -14.09
N LEU A 346 -33.20 0.16 -14.37
CA LEU A 346 -33.02 0.75 -15.71
C LEU A 346 -32.60 -0.31 -16.74
N LEU A 347 -31.70 -1.23 -16.37
CA LEU A 347 -31.30 -2.36 -17.21
C LEU A 347 -32.47 -3.30 -17.51
N LYS A 348 -33.30 -3.63 -16.51
CA LYS A 348 -34.51 -4.44 -16.69
C LYS A 348 -35.48 -3.79 -17.70
N LYS A 349 -35.63 -2.46 -17.64
CA LYS A 349 -36.48 -1.68 -18.58
C LYS A 349 -35.90 -1.70 -20.01
N GLN A 350 -34.58 -1.58 -20.16
CA GLN A 350 -33.89 -1.69 -21.45
C GLN A 350 -34.06 -3.08 -22.08
N ILE A 351 -33.88 -4.16 -21.30
CA ILE A 351 -34.02 -5.54 -21.75
C ILE A 351 -35.46 -5.82 -22.22
N LYS A 352 -36.48 -5.33 -21.49
CA LYS A 352 -37.88 -5.44 -21.93
C LYS A 352 -38.09 -4.78 -23.30
N ARG A 353 -37.59 -3.54 -23.50
CA ARG A 353 -37.72 -2.84 -24.80
C ARG A 353 -37.08 -3.61 -25.94
N ILE A 354 -35.92 -4.23 -25.73
CA ILE A 354 -35.25 -5.06 -26.73
C ILE A 354 -36.07 -6.32 -27.06
N LYS A 355 -36.63 -7.00 -26.05
CA LYS A 355 -37.51 -8.18 -26.28
C LYS A 355 -38.77 -7.82 -27.07
N TYR A 356 -39.47 -6.73 -26.72
CA TYR A 356 -40.65 -6.30 -27.48
C TYR A 356 -40.31 -5.90 -28.93
N ALA A 357 -39.16 -5.25 -29.15
CA ALA A 357 -38.70 -4.92 -30.50
C ALA A 357 -38.35 -6.18 -31.33
N LYS A 358 -37.89 -7.26 -30.67
CA LYS A 358 -37.58 -8.53 -31.32
C LYS A 358 -38.85 -9.30 -31.69
N ILE A 359 -39.82 -9.38 -30.78
CA ILE A 359 -41.14 -10.00 -31.02
C ILE A 359 -41.89 -9.27 -32.15
N LYS A 360 -41.79 -7.93 -32.21
CA LYS A 360 -42.39 -7.13 -33.30
C LYS A 360 -41.72 -7.38 -34.66
N LYS A 361 -40.45 -7.79 -34.69
CA LYS A 361 -39.72 -8.15 -35.92
C LYS A 361 -39.94 -9.61 -36.33
N GLU A 362 -40.17 -10.52 -35.40
CA GLU A 362 -40.46 -11.94 -35.68
C GLU A 362 -41.84 -12.16 -36.36
N LYS A 363 -42.79 -11.22 -36.21
CA LYS A 363 -44.03 -11.23 -37.03
C LYS A 363 -43.83 -10.82 -38.50
N ILE A 364 -42.66 -10.28 -38.89
CA ILE A 364 -42.40 -9.81 -40.26
C ILE A 364 -41.41 -10.70 -41.03
N LYS A 365 -40.64 -11.57 -40.38
CA LYS A 365 -39.77 -12.53 -41.06
C LYS A 365 -39.62 -13.81 -40.24
N LYS A 366 -40.33 -14.87 -40.66
CA LYS A 366 -39.91 -16.25 -40.38
C LYS A 366 -38.59 -16.48 -41.12
N THR A 367 -37.46 -16.30 -40.45
CA THR A 367 -36.20 -16.93 -40.84
C THR A 367 -35.33 -17.11 -39.61
N LYS A 368 -34.92 -18.36 -39.38
CA LYS A 368 -34.17 -18.86 -38.22
C LYS A 368 -32.91 -18.03 -37.97
N GLU A 369 -32.82 -17.37 -36.81
CA GLU A 369 -31.55 -16.86 -36.29
C GLU A 369 -31.32 -17.42 -34.88
N LYS A 370 -30.28 -18.25 -34.75
CA LYS A 370 -29.89 -18.95 -33.52
C LYS A 370 -29.48 -17.94 -32.43
N PRO A 371 -29.95 -18.08 -31.17
CA PRO A 371 -29.59 -17.17 -30.09
C PRO A 371 -28.09 -17.29 -29.74
N ASN A 372 -27.46 -16.13 -29.54
CA ASN A 372 -26.03 -16.00 -29.30
C ASN A 372 -25.67 -16.49 -27.88
N ARG A 373 -25.30 -17.78 -27.78
CA ARG A 373 -24.99 -18.55 -26.57
C ARG A 373 -23.95 -17.89 -25.65
N ARG A 374 -23.07 -17.02 -26.18
CA ARG A 374 -21.98 -16.39 -25.41
C ARG A 374 -22.44 -15.38 -24.35
N LEU A 375 -23.56 -14.67 -24.59
CA LEU A 375 -24.04 -13.68 -23.61
C LEU A 375 -24.63 -14.38 -22.37
N PHE A 376 -25.26 -15.54 -22.55
CA PHE A 376 -25.85 -16.32 -21.47
C PHE A 376 -24.78 -16.88 -20.52
N TRP A 377 -23.69 -17.42 -21.07
CA TRP A 377 -22.57 -17.93 -20.26
C TRP A 377 -21.88 -16.84 -19.43
N MET A 378 -21.77 -15.62 -19.96
CA MET A 378 -21.17 -14.50 -19.22
C MET A 378 -21.98 -14.12 -17.97
N PHE A 379 -23.32 -14.13 -18.06
CA PHE A 379 -24.18 -13.86 -16.91
C PHE A 379 -24.24 -15.04 -15.92
N PHE A 380 -24.14 -16.28 -16.41
CA PHE A 380 -24.09 -17.47 -15.57
C PHE A 380 -22.84 -17.48 -14.68
N PHE A 381 -21.65 -17.24 -15.25
CA PHE A 381 -20.41 -17.18 -14.47
C PHE A 381 -20.40 -16.03 -13.44
N PHE A 382 -20.96 -14.87 -13.78
CA PHE A 382 -21.06 -13.76 -12.83
C PHE A 382 -22.01 -14.05 -11.67
N GLY A 383 -23.11 -14.77 -11.93
CA GLY A 383 -24.03 -15.24 -10.88
C GLY A 383 -23.40 -16.26 -9.95
N VAL A 384 -22.64 -17.23 -10.49
CA VAL A 384 -21.93 -18.26 -9.70
C VAL A 384 -20.86 -17.63 -8.82
N LEU A 385 -20.11 -16.65 -9.32
CA LEU A 385 -19.09 -15.94 -8.54
C LEU A 385 -19.71 -15.20 -7.33
N ILE A 386 -20.85 -14.53 -7.53
CA ILE A 386 -21.57 -13.81 -6.46
C ILE A 386 -22.10 -14.80 -5.41
N ILE A 387 -22.64 -15.94 -5.83
CA ILE A 387 -23.15 -16.98 -4.92
C ILE A 387 -21.99 -17.61 -4.12
N ALA A 388 -20.84 -17.88 -4.76
CA ALA A 388 -19.65 -18.41 -4.08
C ALA A 388 -19.13 -17.44 -3.01
N VAL A 389 -19.10 -16.14 -3.28
CA VAL A 389 -18.73 -15.12 -2.29
C VAL A 389 -19.75 -15.08 -1.14
N ILE A 390 -21.06 -15.13 -1.43
CA ILE A 390 -22.09 -15.14 -0.38
C ILE A 390 -22.03 -16.41 0.49
N LEU A 391 -21.76 -17.58 -0.11
CA LEU A 391 -21.61 -18.84 0.61
C LEU A 391 -20.33 -18.88 1.43
N TYR A 392 -19.23 -18.30 0.94
CA TYR A 392 -17.99 -18.12 1.69
C TYR A 392 -18.20 -17.27 2.95
N PHE A 393 -19.00 -16.20 2.87
CA PHE A 393 -19.36 -15.39 4.03
C PHE A 393 -20.36 -16.06 4.99
N LYS A 394 -21.20 -16.99 4.50
CA LYS A 394 -22.15 -17.74 5.35
C LYS A 394 -21.56 -18.98 6.01
N GLY A 395 -20.43 -19.49 5.53
CA GLY A 395 -19.86 -20.79 5.94
C GLY A 395 -18.92 -20.77 7.13
N VAL A 396 -18.53 -19.61 7.67
CA VAL A 396 -17.63 -19.54 8.83
C VAL A 396 -18.44 -19.65 10.12
N ARG A 397 -18.84 -20.88 10.46
CA ARG A 397 -19.08 -21.30 11.85
C ARG A 397 -17.85 -22.07 12.31
N ILE A 398 -16.98 -21.43 13.10
CA ILE A 398 -15.97 -22.13 13.90
C ILE A 398 -16.03 -21.60 15.32
N ALA A 399 -15.97 -22.56 16.23
CA ALA A 399 -16.18 -22.51 17.65
C ALA A 399 -15.11 -21.69 18.42
N SER A 400 -15.57 -21.16 19.56
CA SER A 400 -14.82 -20.84 20.79
C SER A 400 -13.30 -20.58 20.68
N LEU A 401 -12.95 -19.35 20.36
CA LEU A 401 -11.73 -18.64 20.79
C LEU A 401 -12.17 -17.17 21.05
N PRO A 402 -11.47 -16.39 21.90
CA PRO A 402 -11.91 -15.04 22.26
C PRO A 402 -11.96 -14.19 20.98
N VAL A 403 -13.18 -14.00 20.50
CA VAL A 403 -13.53 -13.48 19.17
C VAL A 403 -12.83 -12.16 18.85
N ARG A 404 -12.45 -11.40 19.88
CA ARG A 404 -11.80 -10.09 19.74
C ARG A 404 -10.37 -10.16 19.21
N GLU A 405 -9.55 -11.10 19.68
CA GLU A 405 -8.14 -11.18 19.25
C GLU A 405 -8.00 -11.87 17.90
N PHE A 406 -8.80 -12.91 17.67
CA PHE A 406 -8.85 -13.58 16.37
C PHE A 406 -9.39 -12.65 15.27
N LEU A 407 -10.43 -11.84 15.56
CA LEU A 407 -10.89 -10.81 14.62
C LEU A 407 -9.84 -9.73 14.41
N TYR A 408 -9.04 -9.35 15.41
CA TYR A 408 -8.01 -8.33 15.26
C TYR A 408 -6.87 -8.81 14.34
N ILE A 409 -6.40 -10.05 14.53
CA ILE A 409 -5.37 -10.67 13.69
C ILE A 409 -5.90 -10.91 12.27
N ILE A 410 -7.13 -11.42 12.13
CA ILE A 410 -7.78 -11.58 10.83
C ILE A 410 -7.97 -10.22 10.15
N PHE A 411 -8.38 -9.18 10.86
CA PHE A 411 -8.60 -7.85 10.28
C PHE A 411 -7.29 -7.18 9.86
N GLN A 412 -6.19 -7.38 10.61
CA GLN A 412 -4.83 -6.96 10.20
C GLN A 412 -4.38 -7.70 8.93
N LYS A 413 -4.48 -9.04 8.91
CA LYS A 413 -4.07 -9.86 7.77
C LYS A 413 -4.96 -9.64 6.54
N LEU A 414 -6.26 -9.39 6.73
CA LEU A 414 -7.19 -8.99 5.67
C LEU A 414 -6.92 -7.58 5.21
N ARG A 415 -6.56 -6.63 6.07
CA ARG A 415 -6.20 -5.28 5.65
C ARG A 415 -5.02 -5.37 4.68
N GLU A 416 -3.91 -5.97 5.08
CA GLU A 416 -2.72 -6.10 4.22
C GLU A 416 -3.03 -6.79 2.87
N ASN A 417 -3.79 -7.89 2.88
CA ASN A 417 -4.13 -8.62 1.67
C ASN A 417 -5.24 -7.95 0.82
N LEU A 418 -6.20 -7.25 1.42
CA LEU A 418 -7.28 -6.58 0.70
C LEU A 418 -6.75 -5.35 -0.06
N TYR A 419 -5.72 -4.66 0.46
CA TYR A 419 -5.03 -3.60 -0.28
C TYR A 419 -4.31 -4.16 -1.52
N TYR A 420 -3.66 -5.32 -1.39
CA TYR A 420 -3.01 -5.99 -2.50
C TYR A 420 -4.04 -6.50 -3.54
N VAL A 421 -5.12 -7.13 -3.07
CA VAL A 421 -6.19 -7.66 -3.93
C VAL A 421 -6.99 -6.53 -4.60
N LEU A 422 -7.28 -5.42 -3.93
CA LEU A 422 -7.94 -4.25 -4.53
C LEU A 422 -7.03 -3.49 -5.51
N GLY A 423 -5.73 -3.41 -5.21
CA GLY A 423 -4.72 -2.85 -6.13
C GLY A 423 -4.58 -3.68 -7.41
N VAL A 424 -4.42 -5.01 -7.27
CA VAL A 424 -4.27 -5.93 -8.40
C VAL A 424 -5.56 -6.08 -9.19
N SER A 425 -6.71 -6.22 -8.52
CA SER A 425 -8.01 -6.31 -9.22
C SER A 425 -8.42 -4.99 -9.87
N GLY A 426 -8.12 -3.85 -9.23
CA GLY A 426 -8.29 -2.51 -9.81
C GLY A 426 -7.43 -2.32 -11.06
N GLY A 427 -6.16 -2.73 -11.01
CA GLY A 427 -5.24 -2.72 -12.16
C GLY A 427 -5.71 -3.61 -13.30
N LEU A 428 -6.18 -4.83 -13.00
CA LEU A 428 -6.68 -5.78 -13.99
C LEU A 428 -7.95 -5.29 -14.70
N ILE A 429 -8.91 -4.72 -13.95
CA ILE A 429 -10.14 -4.14 -14.51
C ILE A 429 -9.80 -2.97 -15.45
N LEU A 430 -8.83 -2.13 -15.08
CA LEU A 430 -8.36 -1.02 -15.90
C LEU A 430 -7.64 -1.48 -17.16
N LEU A 431 -6.81 -2.53 -17.07
CA LEU A 431 -6.13 -3.14 -18.22
C LEU A 431 -7.14 -3.72 -19.22
N ILE A 432 -8.17 -4.41 -18.72
CA ILE A 432 -9.27 -4.95 -19.55
C ILE A 432 -10.04 -3.80 -20.22
N ALA A 433 -10.34 -2.72 -19.49
CA ALA A 433 -10.99 -1.53 -20.06
C ALA A 433 -10.13 -0.88 -21.17
N LEU A 434 -8.82 -0.78 -20.96
CA LEU A 434 -7.84 -0.30 -21.94
C LEU A 434 -7.81 -1.16 -23.20
N LEU A 435 -7.75 -2.49 -23.05
CA LEU A 435 -7.78 -3.42 -24.17
C LEU A 435 -9.07 -3.31 -24.97
N ILE A 436 -10.23 -3.14 -24.32
CA ILE A 436 -11.52 -2.91 -24.99
C ILE A 436 -11.52 -1.61 -25.80
N ILE A 437 -10.93 -0.53 -25.26
CA ILE A 437 -10.82 0.76 -25.96
C ILE A 437 -9.91 0.63 -27.18
N ILE A 438 -8.74 0.00 -27.03
CA ILE A 438 -7.78 -0.25 -28.12
C ILE A 438 -8.44 -1.09 -29.23
N PHE A 439 -9.17 -2.16 -28.86
CA PHE A 439 -9.86 -3.02 -29.83
C PHE A 439 -10.95 -2.25 -30.60
N LYS A 440 -11.72 -1.39 -29.92
CA LYS A 440 -12.72 -0.53 -30.58
C LYS A 440 -12.08 0.46 -31.54
N LEU A 441 -10.94 1.06 -31.19
CA LEU A 441 -10.22 1.99 -32.05
C LEU A 441 -9.65 1.28 -33.30
N LYS A 442 -9.14 0.05 -33.15
CA LYS A 442 -8.64 -0.77 -34.26
C LYS A 442 -9.77 -1.14 -35.25
N LYS A 443 -10.97 -1.40 -34.74
CA LYS A 443 -12.14 -1.76 -35.57
C LYS A 443 -12.68 -0.59 -36.41
N ILE A 444 -12.52 0.65 -35.94
CA ILE A 444 -12.92 1.85 -36.70
C ILE A 444 -12.03 2.07 -37.94
N LYS A 445 -10.75 1.64 -37.89
CA LYS A 445 -9.84 1.74 -39.05
C LYS A 445 -10.13 0.76 -40.18
N LYS A 446 -10.87 -0.33 -39.93
CA LYS A 446 -11.06 -1.42 -40.92
C LYS A 446 -12.39 -1.38 -41.69
N LYS A 447 -13.15 -0.29 -41.69
CA LYS A 447 -14.36 -0.21 -42.54
C LYS A 447 -13.95 0.08 -44.00
N PRO A 448 -14.05 -0.89 -44.94
CA PRO A 448 -13.60 -0.67 -46.31
C PRO A 448 -14.56 0.29 -47.02
N ARG A 449 -14.01 1.25 -47.75
CA ARG A 449 -14.72 2.18 -48.65
C ARG A 449 -15.31 1.47 -49.89
N ARG A 450 -15.97 0.31 -49.74
CA ARG A 450 -16.50 -0.44 -50.90
C ARG A 450 -17.84 0.05 -51.45
N ASN A 451 -18.54 0.98 -50.79
CA ASN A 451 -19.90 1.38 -51.22
C ASN A 451 -20.02 2.76 -51.89
N GLN A 452 -18.93 3.44 -52.26
CA GLN A 452 -19.02 4.75 -52.95
C GLN A 452 -18.82 4.71 -54.47
N LEU A 453 -18.53 3.55 -55.07
CA LEU A 453 -18.37 3.42 -56.53
C LEU A 453 -19.63 2.94 -57.28
N LYS A 454 -20.70 2.54 -56.60
CA LYS A 454 -21.95 2.09 -57.27
C LYS A 454 -22.98 3.20 -57.55
N LYS A 455 -22.66 4.47 -57.29
CA LYS A 455 -23.59 5.60 -57.49
C LYS A 455 -23.13 6.65 -58.51
N GLN A 456 -22.13 6.33 -59.34
CA GLN A 456 -21.68 7.19 -60.45
C GLN A 456 -21.99 6.63 -61.85
N ASN A 457 -22.71 5.50 -61.93
CA ASN A 457 -23.21 4.94 -63.20
C ASN A 457 -24.75 4.85 -63.22
N ILE A 458 -25.44 5.93 -62.81
CA ILE A 458 -26.83 6.22 -63.20
C ILE A 458 -26.90 7.71 -63.50
#